data_AF-A0A496VUR7-F1
#
_entry.id   AF-A0A496VUR7-F1
#
_cell.length_a   1.000
_cell.length_b   1.000
_cell.length_c   1.000
_cell.angle_alpha   90.00
_cell.angle_beta   90.00
_cell.angle_gamma   90.00
#
_symmetry.space_group_name_H-M   'P 1'
#
loop_
_entity.id
_entity.type
_entity.pdbx_description
1 polymer ?
#
loop_
_entity_poly.entity_id
_entity_poly.type
_entity_poly.pdbx_seq_one_letter_code
_entity_poly.pdbx_strand_id
1 'polypeptide(L)'
;MVKNTKISRKSTQKLLRDNHFGEKSHSQVTCEKLKISFEFLDWDCENFFVHGLTKRYYELLFDAFCDIQNSTADEIKQQKHPRLIPKYINWNGDSTITKHSFPEKIKQKLIPQCGHNEDDLQKQFEEMTRDAFELRVAKGYGRIHGFIFNNTFYIIWFDPAHNLFPGRDDKGRDQKIKLPSQMAFVKTFCPKEINRIKDLNITLYAENKKLIQENKELMEILDTKTIPDR
;
A
#
# COMPACT_ATOMS: atom_id res chain seq x y z
N MET A 1 -45.48 -51.02 -15.36
CA MET A 1 -44.95 -50.11 -16.40
C MET A 1 -43.74 -49.38 -15.86
N VAL A 2 -42.53 -49.85 -16.17
CA VAL A 2 -41.27 -49.17 -15.79
C VAL A 2 -40.82 -48.36 -17.01
N LYS A 3 -40.88 -47.02 -16.91
CA LYS A 3 -40.35 -46.13 -17.95
C LYS A 3 -38.84 -46.03 -17.77
N ASN A 4 -38.10 -46.65 -18.69
CA ASN A 4 -36.65 -46.61 -18.75
C ASN A 4 -36.21 -45.36 -19.51
N THR A 5 -35.72 -44.34 -18.80
CA THR A 5 -35.26 -43.08 -19.40
C THR A 5 -33.84 -43.26 -19.94
N LYS A 6 -33.71 -43.42 -21.26
CA LYS A 6 -32.40 -43.38 -21.94
C LYS A 6 -31.82 -41.97 -21.86
N ILE A 7 -30.96 -41.73 -20.86
CA ILE A 7 -30.10 -40.54 -20.83
C ILE A 7 -29.13 -40.64 -22.01
N SER A 8 -29.23 -39.67 -22.92
CA SER A 8 -28.45 -39.59 -24.16
C SER A 8 -26.97 -39.38 -23.86
N ARG A 9 -26.10 -40.30 -24.31
CA ARG A 9 -24.63 -40.21 -24.18
C ARG A 9 -24.02 -38.88 -24.69
N LYS A 10 -24.73 -38.15 -25.55
CA LYS A 10 -24.29 -36.84 -26.06
C LYS A 10 -24.41 -35.71 -25.01
N SER A 11 -25.36 -35.77 -24.08
CA SER A 11 -25.48 -34.72 -23.04
C SER A 11 -24.40 -34.88 -21.97
N THR A 12 -24.04 -36.11 -21.61
CA THR A 12 -22.99 -36.41 -20.64
C THR A 12 -21.60 -36.02 -21.15
N GLN A 13 -21.30 -36.23 -22.43
CA GLN A 13 -20.02 -35.81 -23.03
C GLN A 13 -19.88 -34.29 -23.17
N LYS A 14 -20.99 -33.56 -23.36
CA LYS A 14 -20.98 -32.09 -23.41
C LYS A 14 -20.72 -31.51 -22.02
N LEU A 15 -21.43 -31.98 -20.99
CA LEU A 15 -21.19 -31.61 -19.58
C LEU A 15 -19.77 -31.93 -19.11
N LEU A 16 -19.21 -33.07 -19.51
CA LEU A 16 -17.82 -33.43 -19.18
C LEU A 16 -16.78 -32.56 -19.89
N ARG A 17 -17.03 -32.13 -21.14
CA ARG A 17 -16.15 -31.19 -21.86
C ARG A 17 -16.20 -29.78 -21.30
N ASP A 18 -17.39 -29.31 -20.92
CA ASP A 18 -17.59 -27.96 -20.38
C ASP A 18 -16.95 -27.83 -18.98
N ASN A 19 -17.03 -28.88 -18.14
CA ASN A 19 -16.32 -28.94 -16.85
C ASN A 19 -14.79 -28.93 -17.03
N HIS A 20 -14.28 -29.62 -18.05
CA HIS A 20 -12.84 -29.71 -18.30
C HIS A 20 -12.23 -28.40 -18.84
N PHE A 21 -13.03 -27.57 -19.52
CA PHE A 21 -12.62 -26.24 -19.96
C PHE A 21 -12.64 -25.22 -18.80
N GLY A 22 -13.69 -25.26 -17.97
CA GLY A 22 -13.78 -24.42 -16.77
C GLY A 22 -12.66 -24.71 -15.77
N GLU A 23 -12.34 -25.99 -15.54
CA GLU A 23 -11.20 -26.39 -14.71
C GLU A 23 -9.86 -25.95 -15.29
N LYS A 24 -9.64 -26.09 -16.61
CA LYS A 24 -8.40 -25.61 -17.26
C LYS A 24 -8.24 -24.10 -17.19
N SER A 25 -9.31 -23.34 -17.40
CA SER A 25 -9.29 -21.88 -17.28
C SER A 25 -9.06 -21.43 -15.83
N HIS A 26 -9.71 -22.07 -14.85
CA HIS A 26 -9.45 -21.80 -13.44
C HIS A 26 -8.02 -22.17 -13.03
N SER A 27 -7.53 -23.33 -13.46
CA SER A 27 -6.17 -23.77 -13.12
C SER A 27 -5.06 -22.98 -13.83
N GLN A 28 -5.34 -22.41 -15.01
CA GLN A 28 -4.43 -21.45 -15.66
C GLN A 28 -4.32 -20.14 -14.87
N VAL A 29 -5.44 -19.62 -14.35
CA VAL A 29 -5.46 -18.38 -13.56
C VAL A 29 -4.79 -18.58 -12.19
N THR A 30 -4.94 -19.75 -11.57
CA THR A 30 -4.32 -20.02 -10.25
C THR A 30 -2.81 -20.26 -10.30
N CYS A 31 -2.27 -20.63 -11.47
CA CYS A 31 -0.84 -20.74 -11.69
C CYS A 31 -0.19 -19.45 -12.20
N GLU A 32 -0.98 -18.45 -12.59
CA GLU A 32 -0.43 -17.17 -13.04
C GLU A 32 0.26 -16.45 -11.87
N LYS A 33 1.39 -15.84 -12.20
CA LYS A 33 2.17 -15.03 -11.27
C LYS A 33 1.51 -13.67 -11.05
N LEU A 34 1.57 -13.17 -9.83
CA LEU A 34 0.93 -11.90 -9.47
C LEU A 34 1.63 -10.72 -10.15
N LYS A 35 0.84 -9.73 -10.56
CA LYS A 35 1.33 -8.39 -10.89
C LYS A 35 1.34 -7.53 -9.63
N ILE A 36 2.14 -6.47 -9.63
CA ILE A 36 2.09 -5.42 -8.59
C ILE A 36 1.55 -4.15 -9.22
N SER A 37 0.64 -3.48 -8.52
CA SER A 37 0.16 -2.14 -8.88
C SER A 37 0.29 -1.18 -7.69
N PHE A 38 0.68 0.05 -7.99
CA PHE A 38 0.74 1.17 -7.04
C PHE A 38 -0.37 2.21 -7.29
N GLU A 39 -1.37 1.87 -8.11
CA GLU A 39 -2.46 2.77 -8.52
C GLU A 39 -3.22 3.38 -7.32
N PHE A 40 -3.38 2.57 -6.26
CA PHE A 40 -4.09 2.94 -5.04
C PHE A 40 -3.17 3.26 -3.87
N LEU A 41 -1.89 3.56 -4.15
CA LEU A 41 -0.96 3.88 -3.08
C LEU A 41 -1.36 5.18 -2.39
N ASP A 42 -1.54 5.13 -1.08
CA ASP A 42 -1.97 6.27 -0.26
C ASP A 42 -0.77 7.04 0.28
N TRP A 43 -0.40 8.10 -0.44
CA TRP A 43 0.69 8.99 -0.06
C TRP A 43 0.35 10.02 1.02
N ASP A 44 -0.92 10.15 1.39
CA ASP A 44 -1.36 11.22 2.30
C ASP A 44 -1.42 10.75 3.76
N CYS A 45 -1.26 9.45 4.03
CA CYS A 45 -1.32 8.92 5.39
C CYS A 45 0.07 8.84 6.02
N GLU A 46 0.35 9.72 6.99
CA GLU A 46 1.65 9.82 7.67
C GLU A 46 2.04 8.60 8.52
N ASN A 47 1.05 7.78 8.90
CA ASN A 47 1.27 6.51 9.58
C ASN A 47 1.84 5.43 8.64
N PHE A 48 1.73 5.61 7.33
CA PHE A 48 2.15 4.63 6.33
C PHE A 48 3.10 5.28 5.33
N PHE A 49 4.39 5.09 5.56
CA PHE A 49 5.45 5.79 4.85
C PHE A 49 6.51 4.82 4.34
N VAL A 50 7.23 5.23 3.30
CA VAL A 50 8.34 4.47 2.72
C VAL A 50 9.62 5.30 2.60
N HIS A 51 9.58 6.60 2.91
CA HIS A 51 10.72 7.49 2.84
C HIS A 51 11.47 7.59 4.18
N GLY A 52 12.72 8.07 4.13
CA GLY A 52 13.56 8.24 5.33
C GLY A 52 14.08 6.93 5.93
N LEU A 53 13.93 5.81 5.22
CA LEU A 53 14.38 4.50 5.64
C LEU A 53 15.82 4.22 5.17
N THR A 54 16.45 3.20 5.75
CA THR A 54 17.84 2.85 5.43
C THR A 54 17.95 2.20 4.05
N LYS A 55 19.13 2.26 3.42
CA LYS A 55 19.43 1.51 2.18
C LYS A 55 19.00 0.05 2.27
N ARG A 56 19.31 -0.59 3.40
CA ARG A 56 18.99 -2.00 3.66
C ARG A 56 17.49 -2.28 3.65
N TYR A 57 16.67 -1.36 4.14
CA TYR A 57 15.22 -1.49 4.08
C TYR A 57 14.75 -1.59 2.63
N TYR A 58 15.23 -0.71 1.75
CA TYR A 58 14.82 -0.70 0.35
C TYR A 58 15.25 -1.96 -0.39
N GLU A 59 16.46 -2.47 -0.13
CA GLU A 59 16.90 -3.77 -0.69
C GLU A 59 15.89 -4.88 -0.34
N LEU A 60 15.51 -4.98 0.94
CA LEU A 60 14.54 -5.97 1.41
C LEU A 60 13.12 -5.73 0.87
N LEU A 61 12.74 -4.47 0.66
CA LEU A 61 11.47 -4.12 0.05
C LEU A 61 11.41 -4.58 -1.41
N PHE A 62 12.48 -4.37 -2.18
CA PHE A 62 12.56 -4.84 -3.56
C PHE A 62 12.61 -6.37 -3.65
N ASP A 63 13.29 -7.03 -2.71
CA ASP A 63 13.23 -8.49 -2.58
C ASP A 63 11.79 -8.96 -2.33
N ALA A 64 11.05 -8.28 -1.45
CA ALA A 64 9.64 -8.59 -1.19
C ALA A 64 8.76 -8.36 -2.43
N PHE A 65 9.02 -7.33 -3.24
CA PHE A 65 8.32 -7.17 -4.52
C PHE A 65 8.62 -8.31 -5.50
N CYS A 66 9.88 -8.75 -5.57
CA CYS A 66 10.24 -9.92 -6.38
C CYS A 66 9.52 -11.18 -5.86
N ASP A 67 9.44 -11.37 -4.55
CA ASP A 67 8.71 -12.49 -3.95
C ASP A 67 7.20 -12.43 -4.30
N ILE A 68 6.58 -11.25 -4.23
CA ILE A 68 5.18 -11.06 -4.61
C ILE A 68 4.97 -11.39 -6.08
N GLN A 69 5.81 -10.85 -6.98
CA GLN A 69 5.72 -11.12 -8.41
C GLN A 69 5.97 -12.59 -8.75
N ASN A 70 6.75 -13.30 -7.95
CA ASN A 70 6.98 -14.73 -8.12
C ASN A 70 5.96 -15.60 -7.38
N SER A 71 4.99 -15.01 -6.69
CA SER A 71 3.89 -15.73 -6.03
C SER A 71 2.68 -15.84 -6.95
N THR A 72 1.84 -16.84 -6.72
CA THR A 72 0.47 -16.90 -7.26
C THR A 72 -0.52 -16.31 -6.27
N ALA A 73 -1.71 -15.94 -6.77
CA ALA A 73 -2.79 -15.47 -5.90
C ALA A 73 -3.15 -16.51 -4.81
N ASP A 74 -3.14 -17.80 -5.16
CA ASP A 74 -3.48 -18.88 -4.23
C ASP A 74 -2.45 -19.05 -3.11
N GLU A 75 -1.15 -18.90 -3.41
CA GLU A 75 -0.09 -18.98 -2.40
C GLU A 75 -0.26 -17.92 -1.30
N ILE A 76 -0.70 -16.71 -1.70
CA ILE A 76 -0.99 -15.61 -0.78
C ILE A 76 -2.31 -15.84 -0.06
N LYS A 77 -3.40 -16.16 -0.78
CA LYS A 77 -4.74 -16.33 -0.20
C LYS A 77 -4.82 -17.48 0.80
N GLN A 78 -4.14 -18.59 0.49
CA GLN A 78 -4.05 -19.74 1.40
C GLN A 78 -3.05 -19.52 2.54
N GLN A 79 -2.37 -18.37 2.56
CA GLN A 79 -1.39 -17.96 3.54
C GLN A 79 -0.19 -18.92 3.68
N LYS A 80 0.25 -19.53 2.57
CA LYS A 80 1.29 -20.56 2.56
C LYS A 80 2.66 -20.04 2.12
N HIS A 81 2.75 -18.79 1.67
CA HIS A 81 4.00 -18.27 1.14
C HIS A 81 5.09 -18.14 2.24
N PRO A 82 6.25 -18.79 2.10
CA PRO A 82 7.20 -18.98 3.19
C PRO A 82 7.93 -17.71 3.63
N ARG A 83 8.21 -16.79 2.69
CA ARG A 83 8.97 -15.55 2.97
C ARG A 83 8.07 -14.39 3.36
N LEU A 84 7.08 -14.09 2.50
CA LEU A 84 6.12 -13.00 2.70
C LEU A 84 5.21 -13.18 3.92
N ILE A 85 5.00 -14.40 4.45
CA ILE A 85 4.14 -14.69 5.62
C ILE A 85 2.84 -13.86 5.54
N PRO A 86 2.06 -14.05 4.46
CA PRO A 86 0.81 -13.34 4.24
C PRO A 86 -0.15 -13.55 5.40
N LYS A 87 -0.82 -12.48 5.82
CA LYS A 87 -1.87 -12.53 6.82
C LYS A 87 -3.09 -11.77 6.33
N TYR A 88 -4.23 -12.45 6.36
CA TYR A 88 -5.51 -11.86 5.99
C TYR A 88 -5.89 -10.70 6.94
N ILE A 89 -6.36 -9.60 6.38
CA ILE A 89 -6.85 -8.45 7.15
C ILE A 89 -8.37 -8.56 7.29
N ASN A 90 -8.83 -8.84 8.51
CA ASN A 90 -10.25 -8.84 8.83
C ASN A 90 -10.68 -7.46 9.36
N TRP A 91 -11.11 -6.58 8.45
CA TRP A 91 -11.55 -5.21 8.77
C TRP A 91 -12.67 -5.12 9.80
N ASN A 92 -13.55 -6.12 9.87
CA ASN A 92 -14.74 -6.08 10.73
C ASN A 92 -14.60 -6.86 12.05
N GLY A 93 -13.57 -7.71 12.16
CA GLY A 93 -13.47 -8.67 13.26
C GLY A 93 -12.19 -8.60 14.09
N ASP A 94 -11.22 -7.75 13.73
CA ASP A 94 -9.99 -7.62 14.50
C ASP A 94 -10.00 -6.33 15.34
N SER A 95 -10.18 -6.48 16.65
CA SER A 95 -10.19 -5.35 17.60
C SER A 95 -8.85 -4.64 17.75
N THR A 96 -7.77 -5.18 17.17
CA THR A 96 -6.42 -4.62 17.26
C THR A 96 -6.05 -3.72 16.09
N ILE A 97 -6.90 -3.59 15.07
CA ILE A 97 -6.66 -2.69 13.95
C ILE A 97 -6.89 -1.23 14.36
N THR A 98 -5.97 -0.36 13.96
CA THR A 98 -6.10 1.10 14.17
C THR A 98 -6.88 1.80 13.08
N LYS A 99 -7.09 1.13 11.94
CA LYS A 99 -7.94 1.58 10.84
C LYS A 99 -8.95 0.50 10.49
N HIS A 100 -10.20 0.89 10.32
CA HIS A 100 -11.31 -0.02 10.04
C HIS A 100 -11.64 -0.16 8.55
N SER A 101 -10.98 0.61 7.68
CA SER A 101 -11.17 0.54 6.23
C SER A 101 -10.00 1.17 5.47
N PHE A 102 -9.96 0.92 4.16
CA PHE A 102 -9.11 1.68 3.25
C PHE A 102 -9.58 3.14 3.12
N PRO A 103 -8.70 4.08 2.73
CA PRO A 103 -9.05 5.49 2.53
C PRO A 103 -10.22 5.69 1.56
N GLU A 104 -11.12 6.62 1.87
CA GLU A 104 -12.31 6.90 1.05
C GLU A 104 -11.96 7.29 -0.39
N LYS A 105 -10.84 8.02 -0.58
CA LYS A 105 -10.33 8.37 -1.91
C LYS A 105 -9.97 7.15 -2.77
N ILE A 106 -9.60 6.02 -2.15
CA ILE A 106 -9.31 4.76 -2.86
C ILE A 106 -10.62 4.07 -3.18
N LYS A 107 -11.56 4.05 -2.23
CA LYS A 107 -12.91 3.55 -2.47
C LYS A 107 -13.56 4.23 -3.68
N GLN A 108 -13.50 5.56 -3.77
CA GLN A 108 -14.00 6.32 -4.91
C GLN A 108 -13.32 5.98 -6.24
N LYS A 109 -12.04 5.58 -6.24
CA LYS A 109 -11.33 5.15 -7.45
C LYS A 109 -11.58 3.70 -7.84
N LEU A 110 -11.80 2.83 -6.85
CA LEU A 110 -12.06 1.40 -7.04
C LEU A 110 -13.45 1.16 -7.62
N ILE A 111 -14.42 1.96 -7.19
CA ILE A 111 -15.81 1.85 -7.60
C ILE A 111 -15.93 2.06 -9.13
N PRO A 112 -16.41 1.07 -9.89
CA PRO A 112 -16.78 1.27 -11.28
C PRO A 112 -17.85 2.35 -11.40
N GLN A 113 -17.72 3.23 -12.40
CA GLN A 113 -18.69 4.30 -12.67
C GLN A 113 -20.08 3.79 -13.14
N CYS A 114 -20.34 2.49 -13.06
CA CYS A 114 -21.54 1.83 -13.57
C CYS A 114 -22.57 1.45 -12.50
N GLY A 115 -22.33 1.69 -11.20
CA GLY A 115 -23.34 1.45 -10.17
C GLY A 115 -24.38 2.57 -10.11
N HIS A 116 -25.67 2.20 -10.07
CA HIS A 116 -26.78 3.15 -10.14
C HIS A 116 -27.21 3.73 -8.77
N ASN A 117 -26.71 3.19 -7.65
CA ASN A 117 -26.99 3.64 -6.27
C ASN A 117 -25.79 3.34 -5.33
N GLU A 118 -25.75 3.98 -4.14
CA GLU A 118 -24.64 3.86 -3.18
C GLU A 118 -24.39 2.43 -2.66
N ASP A 119 -25.46 1.65 -2.44
CA ASP A 119 -25.36 0.28 -1.93
C ASP A 119 -24.62 -0.65 -2.92
N ASP A 120 -24.87 -0.49 -4.21
CA ASP A 120 -24.20 -1.27 -5.25
C ASP A 120 -22.71 -0.90 -5.39
N LEU A 121 -22.37 0.37 -5.16
CA LEU A 121 -20.96 0.81 -5.14
C LEU A 121 -20.23 0.24 -3.92
N GLN A 122 -20.91 0.21 -2.76
CA GLN A 122 -20.36 -0.35 -1.53
C GLN A 122 -20.06 -1.86 -1.69
N LYS A 123 -21.00 -2.63 -2.26
CA LYS A 123 -20.79 -4.06 -2.54
C LYS A 123 -19.63 -4.31 -3.49
N GLN A 124 -19.51 -3.52 -4.56
CA GLN A 124 -18.40 -3.66 -5.50
C GLN A 124 -17.05 -3.39 -4.83
N PHE A 125 -16.98 -2.36 -3.99
CA PHE A 125 -15.78 -2.09 -3.20
C PHE A 125 -15.45 -3.26 -2.26
N GLU A 126 -16.44 -3.78 -1.54
CA GLU A 126 -16.26 -4.94 -0.65
C GLU A 126 -15.79 -6.18 -1.40
N GLU A 127 -16.33 -6.46 -2.59
CA GLU A 127 -15.90 -7.58 -3.43
C GLU A 127 -14.46 -7.42 -3.90
N MET A 128 -14.07 -6.23 -4.37
CA MET A 128 -12.71 -5.96 -4.82
C MET A 128 -11.69 -6.03 -3.70
N THR A 129 -12.07 -5.59 -2.50
CA THR A 129 -11.18 -5.48 -1.34
C THR A 129 -11.27 -6.66 -0.38
N ARG A 130 -12.13 -7.65 -0.67
CA ARG A 130 -12.34 -8.84 0.16
C ARG A 130 -11.04 -9.56 0.48
N ASP A 131 -10.17 -9.69 -0.53
CA ASP A 131 -8.91 -10.43 -0.42
C ASP A 131 -7.77 -9.49 0.01
N ALA A 132 -7.94 -8.82 1.16
CA ALA A 132 -6.96 -7.90 1.76
C ALA A 132 -5.92 -8.63 2.63
N PHE A 133 -4.65 -8.27 2.48
CA PHE A 133 -3.53 -8.91 3.17
C PHE A 133 -2.49 -7.90 3.65
N GLU A 134 -1.86 -8.24 4.77
CA GLU A 134 -0.53 -7.72 5.12
C GLU A 134 0.53 -8.74 4.68
N LEU A 135 1.59 -8.25 4.04
CA LEU A 135 2.75 -9.04 3.61
C LEU A 135 4.00 -8.54 4.34
N ARG A 136 4.83 -9.45 4.80
CA ARG A 136 6.12 -9.14 5.45
C ARG A 136 7.15 -8.68 4.43
N VAL A 137 7.76 -7.53 4.69
CA VAL A 137 8.98 -7.09 3.98
C VAL A 137 10.15 -8.00 4.38
N ALA A 138 10.46 -8.00 5.68
CA ALA A 138 11.37 -8.94 6.32
C ALA A 138 11.10 -8.96 7.83
N LYS A 139 11.74 -9.87 8.56
CA LYS A 139 11.62 -9.93 10.02
C LYS A 139 12.11 -8.61 10.64
N GLY A 140 11.22 -7.87 11.32
CA GLY A 140 11.53 -6.58 11.92
C GLY A 140 11.63 -5.38 10.95
N TYR A 141 11.21 -5.53 9.69
CA TYR A 141 11.22 -4.45 8.68
C TYR A 141 9.79 -4.05 8.25
N GLY A 142 8.78 -4.29 9.10
CA GLY A 142 7.42 -3.87 8.80
C GLY A 142 6.68 -4.72 7.77
N ARG A 143 5.64 -4.10 7.18
CA ARG A 143 4.64 -4.75 6.31
C ARG A 143 4.30 -3.92 5.08
N ILE A 144 3.78 -4.60 4.08
CA ILE A 144 3.11 -4.02 2.90
C ILE A 144 1.63 -4.41 3.03
N HIS A 145 0.73 -3.43 2.98
CA HIS A 145 -0.71 -3.69 3.02
C HIS A 145 -1.32 -3.46 1.64
N GLY A 146 -2.22 -4.35 1.27
CA GLY A 146 -2.87 -4.30 -0.04
C GLY A 146 -3.98 -5.33 -0.16
N PHE A 147 -4.47 -5.50 -1.37
CA PHE A 147 -5.48 -6.51 -1.68
C PHE A 147 -5.20 -7.14 -3.05
N ILE A 148 -5.68 -8.37 -3.23
CA ILE A 148 -5.58 -9.08 -4.51
C ILE A 148 -6.88 -8.94 -5.28
N PHE A 149 -6.79 -8.41 -6.50
CA PHE A 149 -7.91 -8.37 -7.44
C PHE A 149 -7.38 -8.61 -8.86
N ASN A 150 -8.07 -9.42 -9.66
CA ASN A 150 -7.68 -9.75 -11.04
C ASN A 150 -6.19 -10.10 -11.22
N ASN A 151 -5.68 -11.03 -10.41
CA ASN A 151 -4.29 -11.48 -10.40
C ASN A 151 -3.24 -10.35 -10.20
N THR A 152 -3.66 -9.24 -9.58
CA THR A 152 -2.80 -8.10 -9.26
C THR A 152 -2.87 -7.84 -7.76
N PHE A 153 -1.71 -7.71 -7.12
CA PHE A 153 -1.59 -7.20 -5.77
C PHE A 153 -1.51 -5.68 -5.82
N TYR A 154 -2.58 -5.02 -5.39
CA TYR A 154 -2.65 -3.57 -5.30
C TYR A 154 -2.13 -3.10 -3.95
N ILE A 155 -0.98 -2.43 -3.96
CA ILE A 155 -0.37 -1.90 -2.74
C ILE A 155 -1.05 -0.58 -2.37
N ILE A 156 -1.47 -0.48 -1.11
CA ILE A 156 -2.10 0.73 -0.55
C ILE A 156 -1.18 1.42 0.45
N TRP A 157 -0.50 0.66 1.31
CA TRP A 157 0.34 1.22 2.38
C TRP A 157 1.65 0.46 2.54
N PHE A 158 2.69 1.22 2.89
CA PHE A 158 3.92 0.70 3.48
C PHE A 158 3.90 0.99 4.98
N ASP A 159 4.07 -0.05 5.79
CA ASP A 159 3.98 0.04 7.23
C ASP A 159 5.26 -0.46 7.90
N PRO A 160 6.37 0.30 7.80
CA PRO A 160 7.64 -0.03 8.44
C PRO A 160 7.53 -0.09 9.97
N ALA A 161 6.54 0.59 10.56
CA ALA A 161 6.40 0.78 12.00
C ALA A 161 5.36 -0.13 12.68
N HIS A 162 4.66 -0.97 11.90
CA HIS A 162 3.57 -1.84 12.36
C HIS A 162 2.39 -1.06 12.98
N ASN A 163 2.04 0.06 12.36
CA ASN A 163 1.01 0.98 12.82
C ASN A 163 -0.42 0.45 12.61
N LEU A 164 -0.66 -0.47 11.65
CA LEU A 164 -2.00 -1.05 11.46
C LEU A 164 -2.40 -1.98 12.62
N PHE A 165 -1.44 -2.75 13.16
CA PHE A 165 -1.63 -3.70 14.26
C PHE A 165 -0.63 -3.41 15.41
N PRO A 166 -0.73 -2.26 16.10
CA PRO A 166 0.29 -1.82 17.07
C PRO A 166 0.35 -2.68 18.34
N GLY A 167 -0.68 -3.48 18.59
CA GLY A 167 -0.79 -4.37 19.74
C GLY A 167 -0.41 -5.82 19.46
N ARG A 168 0.10 -6.18 18.27
CA ARG A 168 0.50 -7.56 17.97
C ARG A 168 1.91 -7.64 17.43
N ASP A 169 2.67 -8.63 17.89
CA ASP A 169 3.98 -8.93 17.35
C ASP A 169 3.93 -9.76 16.06
N ASP A 170 5.11 -9.99 15.47
CA ASP A 170 5.32 -10.84 14.29
C ASP A 170 4.80 -12.29 14.43
N LYS A 171 4.39 -12.72 15.64
CA LYS A 171 3.84 -14.04 15.97
C LYS A 171 2.36 -13.95 16.42
N GLY A 172 1.73 -12.78 16.32
CA GLY A 172 0.35 -12.57 16.74
C GLY A 172 0.14 -12.49 18.25
N ARG A 173 1.21 -12.35 19.04
CA ARG A 173 1.12 -12.19 20.50
C ARG A 173 0.82 -10.74 20.84
N ASP A 174 0.00 -10.55 21.87
CA ASP A 174 -0.33 -9.22 22.35
C ASP A 174 0.92 -8.51 22.89
N GLN A 175 1.18 -7.32 22.35
CA GLN A 175 2.17 -6.38 22.85
C GLN A 175 1.44 -5.21 23.53
N LYS A 176 2.19 -4.49 24.38
CA LYS A 176 1.71 -3.23 24.92
C LYS A 176 1.41 -2.29 23.75
N ILE A 177 0.13 -1.98 23.56
CA ILE A 177 -0.36 -1.10 22.50
C ILE A 177 0.42 0.21 22.60
N LYS A 178 1.16 0.56 21.54
CA LYS A 178 1.77 1.89 21.44
C LYS A 178 0.64 2.90 21.40
N LEU A 179 0.67 3.87 22.32
CA LEU A 179 -0.26 5.00 22.29
C LEU A 179 -0.13 5.72 20.94
N PRO A 180 -1.16 6.44 20.46
CA PRO A 180 -1.06 7.24 19.24
C PRO A 180 0.14 8.22 19.25
N SER A 181 0.49 8.75 20.42
CA SER A 181 1.68 9.60 20.64
C SER A 181 3.03 8.86 20.53
N GLN A 182 3.00 7.53 20.48
CA GLN A 182 4.16 6.63 20.39
C GLN A 182 4.23 5.92 19.03
N MET A 183 3.26 6.12 18.14
CA MET A 183 3.38 5.66 16.76
C MET A 183 4.45 6.48 16.05
N ALA A 184 5.33 5.80 15.33
CA ALA A 184 6.25 6.48 14.43
C ALA A 184 5.42 6.99 13.26
N PHE A 185 5.35 8.31 13.12
CA PHE A 185 4.85 8.99 11.95
C PHE A 185 6.03 9.71 11.30
N VAL A 186 6.06 9.73 9.98
CA VAL A 186 6.96 10.61 9.25
C VAL A 186 6.06 11.53 8.44
N LYS A 187 6.27 12.84 8.59
CA LYS A 187 5.53 13.84 7.83
C LYS A 187 5.59 13.47 6.35
N THR A 188 4.43 13.37 5.70
CA THR A 188 4.36 12.88 4.33
C THR A 188 5.01 13.87 3.37
N PHE A 189 5.93 13.39 2.53
CA PHE A 189 6.42 14.14 1.37
C PHE A 189 5.48 13.92 0.18
N CYS A 190 4.18 14.21 0.34
CA CYS A 190 3.27 14.18 -0.79
C CYS A 190 3.68 15.24 -1.83
N PRO A 191 3.28 15.11 -3.11
CA PRO A 191 3.68 16.08 -4.15
C PRO A 191 3.38 17.54 -3.78
N LYS A 192 2.28 17.77 -3.04
CA LYS A 192 1.92 19.10 -2.53
C LYS A 192 2.94 19.63 -1.51
N GLU A 193 3.33 18.80 -0.54
CA GLU A 193 4.33 19.18 0.47
C GLU A 193 5.71 19.37 -0.16
N ILE A 194 6.08 18.54 -1.14
CA ILE A 194 7.33 18.73 -1.91
C ILE A 194 7.33 20.09 -2.61
N ASN A 195 6.22 20.45 -3.29
CA ASN A 195 6.11 21.75 -3.96
C ASN A 195 6.16 22.90 -2.95
N ARG A 196 5.45 22.79 -1.82
CA ARG A 196 5.51 23.78 -0.74
C ARG A 196 6.94 23.98 -0.22
N ILE A 197 7.68 22.90 -0.01
CA ILE A 197 9.09 22.96 0.45
C ILE A 197 9.98 23.59 -0.62
N LYS A 198 9.76 23.29 -1.91
CA LYS A 198 10.48 23.94 -3.01
C LYS A 198 10.24 25.45 -3.03
N ASP A 199 8.99 25.87 -2.93
CA ASP A 199 8.61 27.29 -2.93
C ASP A 199 9.20 28.02 -1.71
N LEU A 200 9.17 27.37 -0.55
CA LEU A 200 9.78 27.88 0.67
C LEU A 200 11.30 28.02 0.53
N ASN A 201 11.98 27.02 -0.04
CA ASN A 201 13.41 27.09 -0.28
C ASN A 201 13.77 28.23 -1.24
N ILE A 202 13.01 28.40 -2.33
CA ILE A 202 13.21 29.51 -3.28
C ILE A 202 13.12 30.86 -2.55
N THR A 203 12.09 31.02 -1.71
CA THR A 203 11.88 32.24 -0.92
C THR A 203 13.04 32.50 0.04
N LEU A 204 13.45 31.48 0.82
CA LEU A 204 14.54 31.59 1.78
C LEU A 204 15.90 31.86 1.10
N TYR A 205 16.14 31.31 -0.10
CA TYR A 205 17.34 31.62 -0.87
C TYR A 205 17.37 33.07 -1.34
N ALA A 206 16.24 33.60 -1.80
CA ALA A 206 16.13 35.00 -2.22
C ALA A 206 16.36 35.95 -1.04
N GLU A 207 15.75 35.66 0.12
CA GLU A 207 15.92 36.44 1.34
C GLU A 207 17.37 36.41 1.85
N ASN A 208 18.00 35.23 1.92
CA ASN A 208 19.42 35.13 2.28
C ASN A 208 20.31 35.93 1.34
N LYS A 209 20.06 35.89 0.03
CA LYS A 209 20.84 36.65 -0.95
C LYS A 209 20.71 38.17 -0.71
N LYS A 210 19.51 38.64 -0.39
CA LYS A 210 19.25 40.04 -0.06
C LYS A 210 19.98 40.46 1.22
N LEU A 211 19.89 39.67 2.28
CA LEU A 211 20.57 39.94 3.55
C LEU A 211 22.09 39.95 3.41
N ILE A 212 22.66 39.05 2.59
CA ILE A 212 24.10 39.05 2.28
C ILE A 212 24.51 40.36 1.58
N GLN A 213 23.70 40.84 0.65
CA GLN A 213 23.96 42.09 -0.07
C GLN A 213 23.86 43.30 0.86
N GLU A 214 22.80 43.39 1.68
CA GLU A 214 22.62 44.45 2.67
C GLU A 214 23.76 44.48 3.69
N ASN A 215 24.17 43.30 4.20
CA ASN A 215 25.31 43.21 5.10
C ASN A 215 26.61 43.69 4.44
N LYS A 216 26.82 43.38 3.15
CA LYS A 216 28.00 43.83 2.41
C LYS A 216 28.01 45.37 2.30
N GLU A 217 26.89 45.97 1.93
CA GLU A 217 26.75 47.43 1.81
C GLU A 217 26.96 48.13 3.16
N LEU A 218 26.42 47.57 4.24
CA LEU A 218 26.63 48.09 5.59
C LEU A 218 28.10 48.02 6.02
N MET A 219 28.81 46.94 5.68
CA MET A 219 30.24 46.82 5.95
C MET A 219 31.06 47.85 5.16
N GLU A 220 30.74 48.08 3.88
CA GLU A 220 31.39 49.13 3.09
C GLU A 220 31.17 50.54 3.68
N ILE A 221 29.96 50.82 4.18
CA ILE A 221 29.65 52.08 4.87
C ILE A 221 30.41 52.18 6.21
N LEU A 222 30.54 51.08 6.95
CA LEU A 222 31.29 51.07 8.21
C LEU A 222 32.77 51.35 7.96
N ASP A 223 33.36 50.70 6.95
CA ASP A 223 34.77 50.85 6.60
C ASP A 223 35.07 52.30 6.19
N THR A 224 34.22 52.90 5.35
CA THR A 224 34.38 54.32 4.95
C THR A 224 34.30 55.30 6.13
N LYS A 225 33.51 54.99 7.18
CA LYS A 225 33.36 55.84 8.38
C LYS A 225 34.40 55.59 9.46
N THR A 226 35.10 54.46 9.44
CA THR A 226 36.08 54.07 10.46
C THR A 226 37.53 54.23 10.01
N ILE A 227 37.77 54.62 8.75
CA ILE A 227 39.08 55.14 8.33
C ILE A 227 39.32 56.47 9.07
N PRO A 228 40.33 56.56 9.95
CA PRO A 228 40.63 57.81 10.65
C PRO A 228 41.14 58.83 9.64
N ASP A 229 40.62 60.06 9.70
CA ASP A 229 41.19 61.20 8.98
C ASP A 229 42.70 61.26 9.26
N ARG A 230 43.51 61.05 8.21
CA ARG A 230 44.96 61.26 8.23
C ARG A 230 45.28 62.70 7.88
#